data_AF-A0A434BTI6-F1
#
_entry.id   AF-A0A434BTI6-F1
#
_cell.length_a   1.000
_cell.length_b   1.000
_cell.length_c   1.000
_cell.angle_alpha   90.00
_cell.angle_beta   90.00
_cell.angle_gamma   90.00
#
_symmetry.space_group_name_H-M   'P 1'
#
loop_
_entity.id
_entity.type
_entity.pdbx_description
1 polymer ?
#
loop_
_entity_poly.entity_id
_entity_poly.type
_entity_poly.pdbx_seq_one_letter_code
_entity_poly.pdbx_strand_id
1 'polypeptide(L)' 'MRSDLIACCGGLFRAVGLAALALLLTVTAASAERRVALVLGNSQYQHAAPLANPVRDAQAMAERLKKLDFEVFSGFDLT' A
#
# COMPACT_ATOMS: atom_id res chain seq x y z
N MET A 1 34.37 -44.24 -11.83
CA MET A 1 34.90 -43.47 -10.68
C MET A 1 35.22 -42.01 -10.98
N ARG A 2 35.70 -41.60 -12.17
CA ARG A 2 35.84 -40.16 -12.55
C ARG A 2 34.64 -39.60 -13.33
N SER A 3 33.87 -40.46 -14.00
CA SER A 3 32.66 -40.15 -14.77
C SER A 3 31.44 -39.83 -13.89
N ASP A 4 31.39 -40.39 -12.69
CA ASP A 4 30.28 -40.25 -11.73
C ASP A 4 30.30 -38.85 -11.07
N LEU A 5 31.48 -38.24 -10.98
CA LEU A 5 31.70 -36.89 -10.43
C LEU A 5 31.19 -35.77 -11.37
N ILE A 6 31.33 -35.95 -12.69
CA ILE A 6 30.88 -34.99 -13.72
C ILE A 6 29.36 -35.06 -13.89
N ALA A 7 28.78 -36.26 -13.81
CA ALA A 7 27.34 -36.48 -13.84
C ALA A 7 26.62 -35.83 -12.63
N CYS A 8 27.23 -35.92 -11.44
CA CYS A 8 26.72 -35.29 -10.22
C CYS A 8 26.77 -33.74 -10.31
N CYS A 9 27.86 -33.17 -10.82
CA CYS A 9 27.97 -31.72 -11.05
C CYS A 9 26.91 -31.23 -12.05
N GLY A 10 26.69 -31.93 -13.16
CA GLY A 10 25.67 -31.57 -14.15
C GLY A 10 24.23 -31.67 -13.62
N GLY A 11 23.95 -32.66 -12.77
CA GLY A 11 22.65 -32.79 -12.09
C GLY A 11 22.41 -31.66 -11.09
N LEU A 12 23.44 -31.25 -10.35
CA LEU A 12 23.36 -30.16 -9.38
C LEU A 12 23.07 -28.80 -10.05
N PHE A 13 23.74 -28.50 -11.18
CA PHE A 13 23.46 -27.28 -11.95
C PHE A 13 22.02 -27.24 -12.49
N ARG A 14 21.48 -28.39 -12.92
CA ARG A 14 20.09 -28.49 -13.40
C ARG A 14 19.08 -28.32 -12.27
N ALA A 15 19.33 -28.92 -11.11
CA ALA A 15 18.49 -28.77 -9.93
C ALA A 15 18.46 -27.33 -9.41
N VAL A 16 19.62 -26.66 -9.37
CA VAL A 16 19.72 -25.24 -8.98
C VAL A 16 19.00 -24.36 -9.99
N GLY A 17 19.16 -24.62 -11.29
CA GLY A 17 18.44 -23.89 -12.34
C GLY A 17 16.92 -24.04 -12.25
N LEU A 18 16.43 -25.26 -12.00
CA LEU A 18 15.00 -25.53 -11.81
C LEU A 18 14.45 -24.89 -10.53
N ALA A 19 15.21 -24.92 -9.43
CA ALA A 19 14.83 -24.29 -8.17
C ALA A 19 14.77 -22.75 -8.30
N ALA A 20 15.74 -22.14 -8.99
CA ALA A 20 15.74 -20.70 -9.26
C ALA A 20 14.58 -20.29 -10.17
N LEU A 21 14.27 -21.09 -11.21
CA LEU A 21 13.12 -20.86 -12.07
C LEU A 21 11.79 -21.00 -11.31
N ALA A 22 11.67 -22.01 -10.45
CA ALA A 22 10.51 -22.19 -9.59
C ALA A 22 10.33 -21.00 -8.63
N LEU A 23 11.41 -20.47 -8.07
CA LEU A 23 11.38 -19.29 -7.20
C LEU A 23 10.93 -18.03 -7.96
N LEU A 24 11.44 -17.83 -9.19
CA LEU A 24 11.04 -16.71 -10.05
C LEU A 24 9.55 -16.78 -10.45
N LEU A 25 9.01 -17.99 -10.63
CA LEU A 25 7.58 -18.20 -10.91
C LEU A 25 6.67 -17.88 -9.71
N THR A 26 7.22 -17.80 -8.49
CA THR A 26 6.47 -17.41 -7.28
C THR A 26 6.53 -15.92 -6.95
N VAL A 27 7.29 -15.12 -7.71
CA VAL A 27 7.26 -13.66 -7.59
C VAL A 27 5.91 -13.16 -8.09
N THR A 28 5.00 -12.90 -7.15
CA THR A 28 3.76 -12.17 -7.42
C THR A 28 4.07 -10.68 -7.31
N ALA A 29 3.48 -9.87 -8.18
CA ALA A 29 3.55 -8.43 -8.05
C ALA A 29 2.79 -8.02 -6.79
N ALA A 30 3.49 -7.51 -5.78
CA ALA A 30 2.86 -6.81 -4.68
C ALA A 30 2.23 -5.51 -5.24
N SER A 31 0.95 -5.56 -5.58
CA SER A 31 0.20 -4.37 -5.95
C SER A 31 0.02 -3.54 -4.69
N ALA A 32 0.63 -2.35 -4.63
CA ALA A 32 0.35 -1.41 -3.55
C ALA A 32 -1.15 -1.08 -3.60
N GLU A 33 -1.88 -1.42 -2.53
CA GLU A 33 -3.31 -1.14 -2.43
C GLU A 33 -3.52 0.38 -2.45
N ARG A 34 -4.30 0.88 -3.40
CA ARG A 34 -4.61 2.32 -3.48
C ARG A 34 -5.56 2.69 -2.35
N ARG A 35 -5.04 3.42 -1.36
CA ARG A 35 -5.80 3.92 -0.21
C ARG A 35 -6.31 5.33 -0.49
N VAL A 36 -7.62 5.54 -0.46
CA VAL A 36 -8.25 6.86 -0.73
C VAL A 36 -9.13 7.26 0.44
N ALA A 37 -9.12 8.54 0.83
CA ALA A 37 -9.98 9.07 1.87
C ALA A 37 -10.61 10.41 1.48
N LEU A 38 -11.89 10.59 1.84
CA LEU A 38 -12.58 11.87 1.79
C LEU A 38 -12.79 12.38 3.22
N VAL A 39 -12.34 13.60 3.49
CA VAL A 39 -12.41 14.22 4.82
C VAL A 39 -13.20 15.51 4.75
N LEU A 40 -14.32 15.59 5.46
CA LEU A 40 -15.21 16.75 5.50
C LEU A 40 -15.30 17.31 6.92
N GLY A 41 -15.21 18.63 7.04
CA GLY A 41 -15.40 19.33 8.32
C GLY A 41 -16.29 20.55 8.16
N ASN A 42 -17.53 20.46 8.66
CA ASN A 42 -18.51 21.55 8.58
C ASN A 42 -18.78 22.13 9.98
N SER A 43 -18.53 23.42 10.12
CA SER A 43 -18.70 24.22 11.33
C SER A 43 -19.73 25.34 11.13
N GLN A 44 -19.85 25.90 9.93
CA GLN A 44 -20.69 27.06 9.62
C GLN A 44 -22.03 26.67 8.98
N TYR A 45 -22.92 26.04 9.76
CA TYR A 45 -24.26 25.69 9.29
C TYR A 45 -25.17 26.92 9.15
N GLN A 46 -25.93 26.99 8.06
CA GLN A 46 -26.86 28.12 7.81
C GLN A 46 -28.09 28.11 8.73
N HIS A 47 -28.54 26.93 9.15
CA HIS A 47 -29.78 26.73 9.91
C HIS A 47 -29.57 26.11 11.29
N ALA A 48 -28.33 26.07 11.77
CA ALA A 48 -27.97 25.51 13.08
C ALA A 48 -26.88 26.32 13.74
N ALA A 49 -26.74 26.16 15.06
CA ALA A 49 -25.66 26.79 15.81
C ALA A 49 -24.29 26.32 15.27
N PRO A 50 -23.32 27.22 15.08
CA PRO A 50 -21.98 26.85 14.62
C PRO A 50 -21.29 25.86 15.56
N LEU A 51 -20.55 24.92 14.98
CA LEU A 51 -19.77 23.94 15.74
C LEU A 51 -18.32 24.41 15.84
N ALA A 52 -17.72 24.32 17.03
CA ALA A 52 -16.41 24.93 17.28
C ALA A 52 -15.20 24.16 16.70
N ASN A 53 -15.36 22.87 16.42
CA ASN A 53 -14.23 21.94 16.19
C ASN A 53 -14.20 21.17 14.85
N PRO A 54 -15.30 20.97 14.10
CA PRO A 54 -15.28 20.06 12.95
C PRO A 54 -14.21 20.38 11.89
N VAL A 55 -13.95 21.64 11.58
CA VAL A 55 -12.89 22.01 10.63
C VAL A 55 -11.51 21.61 11.15
N ARG A 56 -11.23 21.89 12.43
CA ARG A 56 -9.96 21.57 13.09
C ARG A 56 -9.73 20.05 13.14
N ASP A 57 -10.76 19.31 13.49
CA ASP A 57 -10.70 17.85 13.62
C ASP A 57 -10.51 17.20 12.24
N ALA A 58 -11.24 17.69 11.24
CA ALA A 58 -11.10 17.24 9.85
C ALA A 58 -9.71 17.55 9.28
N GLN A 59 -9.12 18.71 9.59
CA GLN A 59 -7.72 19.00 9.22
C GLN A 59 -6.74 18.03 9.89
N ALA A 60 -6.90 17.79 11.20
CA ALA A 60 -6.06 16.84 11.92
C ALA A 60 -6.15 15.43 11.31
N MET A 61 -7.36 14.99 10.95
CA MET A 61 -7.56 13.69 10.32
C MET A 61 -6.96 13.60 8.92
N ALA A 62 -7.13 14.64 8.09
CA ALA A 62 -6.56 14.68 6.76
C ALA A 62 -5.02 14.52 6.81
N GLU A 63 -4.37 15.22 7.74
CA GLU A 63 -2.92 15.14 7.92
C GLU A 63 -2.46 13.76 8.44
N ARG A 64 -3.23 13.11 9.31
CA ARG A 64 -2.92 11.74 9.76
C ARG A 64 -3.06 10.73 8.62
N LEU A 65 -4.11 10.85 7.80
CA LEU A 65 -4.36 9.94 6.69
C LEU A 65 -3.33 10.09 5.57
N LYS A 66 -2.90 11.32 5.24
CA LYS A 66 -1.79 11.55 4.30
C LYS A 66 -0.51 10.85 4.76
N LYS A 67 -0.19 10.87 6.05
CA LYS A 67 0.98 10.18 6.64
C LYS A 67 0.89 8.65 6.59
N LEU A 68 -0.30 8.10 6.35
CA LEU A 68 -0.54 6.66 6.18
C LEU A 68 -0.65 6.30 4.68
N ASP A 69 -0.09 7.13 3.79
CA ASP A 69 -0.17 7.07 2.33
C ASP A 69 -1.59 6.82 1.79
N PHE A 70 -2.57 7.54 2.34
CA PHE A 70 -3.84 7.74 1.68
C PHE A 70 -3.74 8.91 0.69
N GLU A 71 -4.38 8.76 -0.46
CA GLU A 71 -4.78 9.86 -1.31
C GLU A 71 -5.98 10.55 -0.66
N VAL A 72 -5.77 11.77 -0.15
CA VAL A 72 -6.78 12.48 0.65
C VAL A 72 -7.40 13.63 -0.14
N PHE A 73 -8.72 13.60 -0.23
CA PHE A 73 -9.55 14.72 -0.67
C PHE A 73 -10.18 15.36 0.57
N SER A 74 -10.06 16.68 0.73
CA SER A 74 -10.59 17.37 1.90
C SER A 74 -11.43 18.59 1.52
N GLY A 75 -12.53 18.81 2.24
CA GLY A 75 -13.39 19.98 2.09
C GLY A 75 -13.89 20.49 3.44
N PHE A 76 -14.00 21.81 3.59
CA PHE A 76 -14.36 22.46 4.83
C PHE A 76 -15.41 23.52 4.59
N ASP A 77 -16.46 23.54 5.43
CA ASP A 77 -17.59 24.46 5.30
C ASP A 77 -18.12 24.53 3.86
N LEU A 78 -18.34 23.36 3.27
CA LEU A 78 -18.95 23.26 1.95
C LEU A 78 -20.44 23.64 2.11
N THR A 79 -20.83 24.72 1.41
CA THR A 79 -22.07 25.51 1.56
C THR A 79 -23.37 24.73 1.53
#